data_AF-A0A127Q904-F1
#
_entry.id   AF-A0A127Q904-F1
#
_cell.length_a   1.000
_cell.length_b   1.000
_cell.length_c   1.000
_cell.angle_alpha   90.00
_cell.angle_beta   90.00
_cell.angle_gamma   90.00
#
_symmetry.space_group_name_H-M   'P 1'
#
loop_
_entity.id
_entity.type
_entity.pdbx_description
1 polymer ?
#
loop_
_entity_poly.entity_id
_entity_poly.type
_entity_poly.pdbx_seq_one_letter_code
_entity_poly.pdbx_strand_id
1 'polypeptide(L)'
;MAKAKQAIEQATAIPAPGDIVQELPPSTEQAQIPPARPLLFPELQPAELPKPVDPFAYSDIKDIVRVAAGYQCAVKFLHRDDYLAYLACPDDVEAHGRTIHAECEARAADGVPDYFPSDAEFLAVAQERMSGELRRASSEVTKYQDRVDVDDASDADIGLLLAWKKYRVALNRIPNQAGYPHVITWPVIPDTPAI
;
A
#
# COMPACT_ATOMS: atom_id res chain seq x y z
N MET A 1 10.63 99.75 -13.99
CA MET A 1 10.96 100.91 -14.83
C MET A 1 11.24 100.37 -16.23
N ALA A 2 10.25 100.37 -17.12
CA ALA A 2 9.95 101.43 -18.10
C ALA A 2 10.70 101.25 -19.44
N LYS A 3 9.90 101.32 -20.54
CA LYS A 3 10.20 101.44 -21.99
C LYS A 3 9.91 100.12 -22.74
N ALA A 4 8.81 99.93 -23.48
CA ALA A 4 8.05 100.83 -24.37
C ALA A 4 8.93 101.54 -25.40
N LYS A 5 9.04 100.98 -26.61
CA LYS A 5 9.16 101.74 -27.86
C LYS A 5 8.47 100.99 -29.00
N GLN A 6 7.54 101.73 -29.57
CA GLN A 6 6.65 101.48 -30.69
C GLN A 6 7.33 101.96 -32.00
N ALA A 7 6.63 101.74 -33.11
CA ALA A 7 6.78 102.35 -34.45
C ALA A 7 7.47 101.46 -35.50
N ILE A 8 6.72 100.75 -36.35
CA ILE A 8 5.91 101.20 -37.52
C ILE A 8 6.81 101.36 -38.74
N GLU A 9 6.61 100.52 -39.76
CA GLU A 9 6.43 101.02 -41.12
C GLU A 9 5.54 100.10 -41.96
N GLN A 10 4.63 100.74 -42.66
CA GLN A 10 3.51 100.19 -43.41
C GLN A 10 3.90 99.93 -44.88
N ALA A 11 2.97 99.28 -45.59
CA ALA A 11 2.65 99.32 -47.03
C ALA A 11 2.70 97.89 -47.61
N THR A 12 1.74 97.39 -48.39
CA THR A 12 0.80 98.08 -49.29
C THR A 12 -0.25 97.09 -49.80
N ALA A 13 -1.44 97.61 -50.08
CA ALA A 13 -2.37 97.24 -51.16
C ALA A 13 -3.05 95.84 -51.18
N ILE A 14 -4.37 95.90 -50.96
CA ILE A 14 -5.39 94.89 -51.22
C ILE A 14 -5.87 95.01 -52.69
N PRO A 15 -6.09 93.91 -53.45
CA PRO A 15 -7.00 93.92 -54.59
C PRO A 15 -8.45 93.55 -54.19
N ALA A 16 -9.39 94.20 -54.88
CA ALA A 16 -10.84 94.26 -54.65
C ALA A 16 -11.61 92.95 -54.99
N PRO A 17 -12.91 92.85 -54.61
CA PRO A 17 -13.60 91.59 -54.33
C PRO A 17 -14.30 91.00 -55.56
N GLY A 18 -14.32 89.68 -55.66
CA GLY A 18 -15.15 88.93 -56.60
C GLY A 18 -15.67 87.67 -55.90
N ASP A 19 -17.00 87.56 -55.87
CA ASP A 19 -17.81 86.61 -55.13
C ASP A 19 -17.44 85.14 -55.34
N ILE A 20 -17.20 84.41 -54.24
CA ILE A 20 -17.64 83.01 -54.10
C ILE A 20 -17.97 82.77 -52.62
N VAL A 21 -19.26 82.83 -52.28
CA VAL A 21 -19.78 82.12 -51.10
C VAL A 21 -19.94 80.67 -51.51
N GLN A 22 -19.14 79.77 -50.94
CA GLN A 22 -19.44 78.34 -50.96
C GLN A 22 -19.22 77.76 -49.56
N GLU A 23 -20.28 77.13 -49.08
CA GLU A 23 -20.47 76.55 -47.76
C GLU A 23 -19.32 75.61 -47.36
N LEU A 24 -18.87 75.72 -46.10
CA LEU A 24 -17.98 74.73 -45.47
C LEU A 24 -18.78 73.42 -45.24
N PRO A 25 -18.39 72.28 -45.85
CA PRO A 25 -18.99 71.00 -45.51
C PRO A 25 -18.52 70.51 -44.13
N PRO A 26 -19.30 69.67 -43.43
CA PRO A 26 -18.95 69.17 -42.10
C PRO A 26 -17.73 68.24 -42.19
N SER A 27 -16.78 68.40 -41.26
CA SER A 27 -15.63 67.51 -41.12
C SER A 27 -16.07 66.11 -40.71
N THR A 28 -16.22 65.22 -41.69
CA THR A 28 -16.21 63.77 -41.52
C THR A 28 -15.05 63.18 -42.31
N GLU A 29 -13.83 63.35 -41.80
CA GLU A 29 -12.69 62.55 -42.23
C GLU A 29 -12.75 61.22 -41.45
N GLN A 30 -13.42 60.22 -42.02
CA GLN A 30 -13.29 58.84 -41.54
C GLN A 30 -11.97 58.27 -42.09
N ALA A 31 -10.96 58.15 -41.24
CA ALA A 31 -9.73 57.44 -41.59
C ALA A 31 -10.05 55.98 -41.92
N GLN A 32 -9.86 55.57 -43.18
CA GLN A 32 -10.01 54.18 -43.59
C GLN A 32 -8.93 53.31 -42.93
N ILE A 33 -9.36 52.33 -42.15
CA ILE A 33 -8.49 51.34 -41.52
C ILE A 33 -7.97 50.40 -42.62
N PRO A 34 -6.65 50.18 -42.78
CA PRO A 34 -6.14 49.24 -43.76
C PRO A 34 -6.57 47.80 -43.42
N PRO A 35 -6.74 46.92 -44.42
CA PRO A 35 -7.20 45.56 -44.17
C PRO A 35 -6.19 44.81 -43.30
N ALA A 36 -6.69 44.16 -42.26
CA ALA A 36 -5.88 43.39 -41.32
C ALA A 36 -5.14 42.26 -42.05
N ARG A 37 -3.83 42.17 -41.84
CA ARG A 37 -3.03 41.03 -42.30
C ARG A 37 -3.48 39.79 -41.51
N PRO A 38 -3.75 38.64 -42.15
CA PRO A 38 -4.16 37.44 -41.43
C PRO A 38 -3.03 36.99 -40.48
N LEU A 39 -3.37 36.80 -39.21
CA LEU A 39 -2.46 36.22 -38.22
C LEU A 39 -2.33 34.73 -38.53
N LEU A 40 -1.16 34.31 -39.03
CA LEU A 40 -0.76 32.91 -39.01
C LEU A 40 -0.36 32.58 -37.57
N PHE A 41 -1.28 31.98 -36.83
CA PHE A 41 -0.95 31.32 -35.57
C PHE A 41 -0.18 30.04 -35.91
N PRO A 42 1.03 29.82 -35.35
CA PRO A 42 1.64 28.50 -35.39
C PRO A 42 0.65 27.51 -34.78
N GLU A 43 0.40 26.41 -35.45
CA GLU A 43 -0.44 25.35 -34.91
C GLU A 43 0.22 24.86 -33.61
N LEU A 44 -0.38 25.21 -32.47
CA LEU A 44 0.03 24.68 -31.18
C LEU A 44 -0.18 23.18 -31.25
N GLN A 45 0.89 22.43 -31.50
CA GLN A 45 0.90 21.00 -31.26
C GLN A 45 0.39 20.80 -29.83
N PRO A 46 -0.66 19.98 -29.62
CA PRO A 46 -1.09 19.66 -28.28
C PRO A 46 0.13 19.13 -27.55
N ALA A 47 0.53 19.79 -26.46
CA ALA A 47 1.46 19.19 -25.53
C ALA A 47 0.83 17.85 -25.14
N GLU A 48 1.49 16.74 -25.50
CA GLU A 48 1.00 15.42 -25.13
C GLU A 48 0.87 15.44 -23.61
N LEU A 49 -0.37 15.32 -23.13
CA LEU A 49 -0.67 15.33 -21.71
C LEU A 49 0.27 14.29 -21.08
N PRO A 50 1.06 14.64 -20.04
CA PRO A 50 1.92 13.64 -19.41
C PRO A 50 1.03 12.46 -19.08
N LYS A 51 1.36 11.29 -19.64
CA LYS A 51 0.57 10.07 -19.44
C LYS A 51 0.32 9.95 -17.94
N PRO A 52 -0.92 9.69 -17.50
CA PRO A 52 -1.19 9.53 -16.08
C PRO A 52 -0.22 8.48 -15.58
N VAL A 53 0.76 8.93 -14.79
CA VAL A 53 1.72 8.03 -14.15
C VAL A 53 0.83 7.17 -13.27
N ASP A 54 0.77 5.88 -13.56
CA ASP A 54 0.00 4.94 -12.74
C ASP A 54 0.42 5.20 -11.29
N PRO A 55 -0.52 5.66 -10.43
CA PRO A 55 -0.19 6.07 -9.07
C PRO A 55 0.38 4.91 -8.25
N PHE A 56 0.24 3.67 -8.72
CA PHE A 56 0.75 2.48 -8.07
C PHE A 56 1.97 1.87 -8.75
N ALA A 57 2.55 2.55 -9.76
CA ALA A 57 3.79 2.11 -10.37
C ALA A 57 4.96 2.14 -9.35
N TYR A 58 5.74 1.06 -9.32
CA TYR A 58 6.90 0.89 -8.44
C TYR A 58 8.13 0.47 -9.25
N SER A 59 9.32 0.72 -8.71
CA SER A 59 10.59 0.40 -9.37
C SER A 59 11.42 -0.67 -8.65
N ASP A 60 11.25 -0.82 -7.34
CA ASP A 60 12.07 -1.74 -6.55
C ASP A 60 11.32 -2.26 -5.32
N ILE A 61 11.69 -3.47 -4.90
CA ILE A 61 11.17 -4.18 -3.72
C ILE A 61 12.36 -4.78 -2.97
N LYS A 62 12.44 -4.51 -1.67
CA LYS A 62 13.50 -5.03 -0.78
C LYS A 62 12.93 -5.42 0.58
N ASP A 63 13.80 -5.94 1.45
CA ASP A 63 13.47 -6.31 2.83
C ASP A 63 12.26 -7.26 2.91
N ILE A 64 12.21 -8.25 2.00
CA ILE A 64 11.10 -9.20 1.87
C ILE A 64 11.13 -10.16 3.06
N VAL A 65 10.03 -10.23 3.79
CA VAL A 65 9.81 -11.12 4.93
C VAL A 65 8.47 -11.83 4.72
N ARG A 66 8.49 -13.17 4.71
CA ARG A 66 7.27 -13.97 4.61
C ARG A 66 6.51 -13.98 5.94
N VAL A 67 5.22 -13.68 5.90
CA VAL A 67 4.30 -13.66 7.04
C VAL A 67 3.05 -14.49 6.75
N ALA A 68 2.23 -14.79 7.76
CA ALA A 68 1.01 -15.61 7.59
C ALA A 68 0.07 -15.08 6.49
N ALA A 69 -0.05 -13.76 6.36
CA ALA A 69 -0.94 -13.10 5.40
C ALA A 69 -0.35 -12.93 3.99
N GLY A 70 0.96 -13.18 3.78
CA GLY A 70 1.65 -12.91 2.52
C GLY A 70 3.11 -12.51 2.73
N TYR A 71 3.53 -11.39 2.15
CA TYR A 71 4.89 -10.87 2.28
C TYR A 71 4.89 -9.43 2.79
N GLN A 72 5.60 -9.19 3.90
CA GLN A 72 5.96 -7.86 4.33
C GLN A 72 7.22 -7.43 3.57
N CYS A 73 7.18 -6.29 2.89
CA CYS A 73 8.29 -5.80 2.08
C CYS A 73 8.34 -4.27 2.07
N ALA A 74 9.47 -3.72 1.65
CA ALA A 74 9.64 -2.30 1.42
C ALA A 74 9.57 -2.02 -0.10
N VAL A 75 8.56 -1.26 -0.52
CA VAL A 75 8.29 -0.97 -1.94
C VAL A 75 8.63 0.49 -2.26
N LYS A 76 9.34 0.69 -3.37
CA LYS A 76 9.71 2.00 -3.90
C LYS A 76 8.74 2.42 -5.00
N PHE A 77 7.74 3.22 -4.64
CA PHE A 77 6.79 3.78 -5.61
C PHE A 77 7.41 4.92 -6.39
N LEU A 78 7.10 5.04 -7.69
CA LEU A 78 7.66 6.07 -8.57
C LEU A 78 7.26 7.48 -8.16
N HIS A 79 6.10 7.64 -7.54
CA HIS A 79 5.59 8.93 -7.08
C HIS A 79 6.13 9.35 -5.70
N ARG A 80 7.05 8.56 -5.11
CA ARG A 80 7.61 8.81 -3.78
C ARG A 80 9.13 8.67 -3.74
N ASP A 81 9.74 9.47 -2.88
CA ASP A 81 11.18 9.45 -2.63
C ASP A 81 11.60 8.45 -1.53
N ASP A 82 10.67 7.96 -0.72
CA ASP A 82 10.88 6.97 0.33
C ASP A 82 10.41 5.56 -0.07
N TYR A 83 10.92 4.55 0.64
CA TYR A 83 10.36 3.20 0.62
C TYR A 83 9.18 3.14 1.59
N LEU A 84 8.07 2.56 1.13
CA LEU A 84 6.93 2.29 1.99
C LEU A 84 6.91 0.83 2.43
N ALA A 85 6.71 0.61 3.73
CA ALA A 85 6.38 -0.71 4.24
C ALA A 85 5.01 -1.12 3.68
N TYR A 86 4.97 -2.27 3.01
CA TYR A 86 3.80 -2.79 2.33
C TYR A 86 3.60 -4.25 2.70
N LEU A 87 2.34 -4.65 2.91
CA LEU A 87 1.95 -6.04 3.11
C LEU A 87 1.32 -6.53 1.81
N ALA A 88 2.08 -7.26 1.02
CA ALA A 88 1.60 -7.84 -0.23
C ALA A 88 0.87 -9.16 0.07
N CYS A 89 -0.41 -9.23 -0.30
CA CYS A 89 -1.26 -10.39 -0.09
C CYS A 89 -1.57 -11.07 -1.44
N PRO A 90 -1.71 -12.41 -1.48
CA PRO A 90 -2.09 -13.10 -2.70
C PRO A 90 -3.49 -12.71 -3.18
N ASP A 91 -4.39 -12.42 -2.23
CA ASP A 91 -5.79 -12.06 -2.46
C ASP A 91 -6.05 -10.54 -2.35
N ASP A 92 -5.03 -9.71 -2.60
CA ASP A 92 -5.21 -8.25 -2.60
C ASP A 92 -6.30 -7.82 -3.59
N VAL A 93 -7.11 -6.83 -3.20
CA VAL A 93 -8.18 -6.28 -4.07
C VAL A 93 -7.56 -5.57 -5.28
N GLU A 94 -6.49 -4.84 -5.04
CA GLU A 94 -5.79 -4.06 -6.05
C GLU A 94 -4.83 -4.91 -6.87
N ALA A 95 -4.78 -4.67 -8.18
CA ALA A 95 -3.93 -5.44 -9.08
C ALA A 95 -2.43 -5.31 -8.76
N HIS A 96 -1.99 -4.11 -8.36
CA HIS A 96 -0.59 -3.87 -8.02
C HIS A 96 -0.14 -4.68 -6.80
N GLY A 97 -1.01 -4.84 -5.78
CA GLY A 97 -0.71 -5.64 -4.58
C GLY A 97 -0.43 -7.10 -4.92
N ARG A 98 -1.26 -7.69 -5.79
CA ARG A 98 -1.06 -9.05 -6.31
C ARG A 98 0.22 -9.20 -7.13
N THR A 99 0.57 -8.19 -7.95
CA THR A 99 1.84 -8.19 -8.70
C THR A 99 3.04 -8.10 -7.77
N ILE A 100 3.01 -7.22 -6.78
CA ILE A 100 4.07 -7.10 -5.76
C ILE A 100 4.20 -8.42 -4.99
N HIS A 101 3.09 -9.07 -4.64
CA HIS A 101 3.11 -10.40 -4.00
C HIS A 101 3.84 -11.44 -4.86
N ALA A 102 3.51 -11.52 -6.15
CA ALA A 102 4.15 -12.46 -7.07
C ALA A 102 5.65 -12.17 -7.25
N GLU A 103 6.06 -10.89 -7.29
CA GLU A 103 7.48 -10.52 -7.32
C GLU A 103 8.20 -10.87 -6.03
N CYS A 104 7.58 -10.63 -4.87
CA CYS A 104 8.11 -11.05 -3.57
C CYS A 104 8.31 -12.56 -3.51
N GLU A 105 7.35 -13.34 -4.00
CA GLU A 105 7.42 -14.79 -4.07
C GLU A 105 8.54 -15.28 -5.01
N ALA A 106 8.67 -14.65 -6.18
CA ALA A 106 9.74 -14.97 -7.13
C ALA A 106 11.13 -14.67 -6.56
N ARG A 107 11.30 -13.53 -5.86
CA ARG A 107 12.58 -13.15 -5.21
C ARG A 107 12.85 -13.96 -3.93
N ALA A 108 11.83 -14.43 -3.23
CA ALA A 108 11.99 -15.32 -2.08
C ALA A 108 12.64 -16.66 -2.48
N ALA A 109 12.43 -17.11 -3.72
CA ALA A 109 13.07 -18.32 -4.25
C ALA A 109 14.60 -18.20 -4.40
N ASP A 110 15.16 -16.99 -4.41
CA ASP A 110 16.59 -16.71 -4.58
C ASP A 110 17.40 -16.71 -3.26
N GLY A 111 16.83 -17.22 -2.17
CA GLY A 111 17.55 -17.44 -0.91
C GLY A 111 17.34 -16.37 0.17
N VAL A 112 16.20 -15.68 0.17
CA VAL A 112 15.75 -14.90 1.34
C VAL A 112 15.46 -15.88 2.48
N PRO A 113 16.10 -15.77 3.67
CA PRO A 113 15.92 -16.74 4.73
C PRO A 113 14.48 -16.77 5.28
N ASP A 114 13.92 -17.96 5.16
CA ASP A 114 12.96 -18.67 6.02
C ASP A 114 11.87 -17.83 6.70
N TYR A 115 10.66 -17.99 6.17
CA TYR A 115 9.39 -17.96 6.89
C TYR A 115 9.57 -17.91 8.41
N PHE A 116 9.30 -16.75 8.99
CA PHE A 116 9.22 -16.60 10.44
C PHE A 116 7.74 -16.76 10.82
N PRO A 117 7.32 -17.90 11.39
CA PRO A 117 5.94 -18.07 11.81
C PRO A 117 5.62 -16.99 12.84
N SER A 118 4.47 -16.36 12.69
CA SER A 118 3.92 -15.46 13.69
C SER A 118 3.63 -16.20 15.00
N ASP A 119 3.61 -15.47 16.11
CA ASP A 119 3.20 -16.02 17.41
C ASP A 119 1.83 -16.71 17.35
N ALA A 120 0.92 -16.18 16.51
CA ALA A 120 -0.40 -16.76 16.28
C ALA A 120 -0.33 -18.13 15.58
N GLU A 121 0.59 -18.31 14.62
CA GLU A 121 0.82 -19.60 13.97
C GLU A 121 1.45 -20.61 14.93
N PHE A 122 2.45 -20.19 15.72
CA PHE A 122 3.02 -21.04 16.77
C PHE A 122 1.94 -21.48 17.78
N LEU A 123 1.10 -20.55 18.20
CA LEU A 123 -0.02 -20.84 19.10
C LEU A 123 -1.00 -21.83 18.49
N ALA A 124 -1.42 -21.62 17.23
CA ALA A 124 -2.36 -22.50 16.54
C ALA A 124 -1.80 -23.92 16.38
N VAL A 125 -0.53 -24.06 15.97
CA VAL A 125 0.14 -25.36 15.85
C VAL A 125 0.25 -26.06 17.21
N ALA A 126 0.60 -25.33 18.26
CA ALA A 126 0.68 -25.87 19.62
C ALA A 126 -0.69 -26.34 20.14
N GLN A 127 -1.74 -25.55 19.92
CA GLN A 127 -3.11 -25.87 20.33
C GLN A 127 -3.67 -27.07 19.57
N GLU A 128 -3.42 -27.16 18.26
CA GLU A 128 -3.87 -28.28 17.43
C GLU A 128 -3.20 -29.59 17.87
N ARG A 129 -1.89 -29.57 18.10
CA ARG A 129 -1.19 -30.73 18.63
C ARG A 129 -1.74 -31.12 20.01
N MET A 130 -1.96 -30.15 20.89
CA MET A 130 -2.51 -30.41 22.23
C MET A 130 -3.91 -31.00 22.19
N SER A 131 -4.79 -30.48 21.31
CA SER A 131 -6.16 -30.97 21.15
C SER A 131 -6.16 -32.42 20.66
N GLY A 132 -5.30 -32.75 19.69
CA GLY A 132 -5.11 -34.10 19.19
C GLY A 132 -4.63 -35.08 20.27
N GLU A 133 -3.62 -34.68 21.04
CA GLU A 133 -3.08 -35.49 22.14
C GLU A 133 -4.07 -35.66 23.30
N LEU A 134 -4.84 -34.63 23.64
CA LEU A 134 -5.90 -34.70 24.66
C LEU A 134 -7.03 -35.64 24.22
N ARG A 135 -7.41 -35.63 22.94
CA ARG A 135 -8.40 -36.55 22.38
C ARG A 135 -7.92 -37.99 22.46
N ARG A 136 -6.67 -38.24 22.04
CA ARG A 136 -6.03 -39.57 22.15
C ARG A 136 -6.00 -40.04 23.60
N ALA A 137 -5.50 -39.20 24.51
CA ALA A 137 -5.41 -39.53 25.93
C ALA A 137 -6.78 -39.82 26.55
N SER A 138 -7.82 -39.08 26.16
CA SER A 138 -9.18 -39.32 26.66
C SER A 138 -9.74 -40.65 26.16
N SER A 139 -9.49 -41.00 24.89
CA SER A 139 -9.88 -42.30 24.34
C SER A 139 -9.22 -43.46 25.07
N GLU A 140 -7.91 -43.39 25.34
CA GLU A 140 -7.20 -44.44 26.07
C GLU A 140 -7.64 -44.52 27.53
N VAL A 141 -7.87 -43.39 28.19
CA VAL A 141 -8.44 -43.39 29.56
C VAL A 141 -9.79 -44.10 29.58
N THR A 142 -10.70 -43.80 28.65
CA THR A 142 -12.00 -44.47 28.57
C THR A 142 -11.83 -45.98 28.36
N LYS A 143 -10.99 -46.39 27.40
CA LYS A 143 -10.72 -47.81 27.11
C LYS A 143 -10.26 -48.60 28.33
N TYR A 144 -9.34 -48.07 29.14
CA TYR A 144 -8.90 -48.76 30.37
C TYR A 144 -9.90 -48.61 31.52
N GLN A 145 -10.64 -47.50 31.59
CA GLN A 145 -11.68 -47.31 32.60
C GLN A 145 -12.83 -48.29 32.39
N ASP A 146 -13.25 -48.54 31.15
CA ASP A 146 -14.30 -49.51 30.83
C ASP A 146 -13.94 -50.92 31.34
N ARG A 147 -12.67 -51.32 31.27
CA ARG A 147 -12.16 -52.59 31.82
C ARG A 147 -12.23 -52.63 33.34
N VAL A 148 -11.89 -51.51 34.00
CA VAL A 148 -11.98 -51.39 35.46
C VAL A 148 -13.43 -51.44 35.91
N ASP A 149 -14.32 -50.77 35.19
CA ASP A 149 -15.74 -50.67 35.54
C ASP A 149 -16.48 -52.02 35.43
N VAL A 150 -15.99 -52.94 34.58
CA VAL A 150 -16.50 -54.32 34.47
C VAL A 150 -15.69 -55.35 35.27
N ASP A 151 -14.72 -54.91 36.08
CA ASP A 151 -13.85 -55.77 36.90
C ASP A 151 -12.99 -56.77 36.08
N ASP A 152 -12.65 -56.43 34.83
CA ASP A 152 -11.81 -57.22 33.91
C ASP A 152 -10.41 -56.60 33.71
N ALA A 153 -10.08 -55.56 34.48
CA ALA A 153 -8.78 -54.89 34.39
C ALA A 153 -7.67 -55.68 35.07
N SER A 154 -6.56 -55.88 34.37
CA SER A 154 -5.31 -56.36 34.98
C SER A 154 -4.59 -55.25 35.74
N ASP A 155 -3.63 -55.61 36.61
CA ASP A 155 -2.75 -54.63 37.27
C ASP A 155 -2.00 -53.75 36.26
N ALA A 156 -1.66 -54.29 35.09
CA ALA A 156 -1.03 -53.54 34.00
C ALA A 156 -1.98 -52.50 33.39
N ASP A 157 -3.26 -52.85 33.21
CA ASP A 157 -4.30 -51.92 32.73
C ASP A 157 -4.52 -50.77 33.71
N ILE A 158 -4.52 -51.06 35.02
CA ILE A 158 -4.63 -50.03 36.07
C ILE A 158 -3.41 -49.10 36.05
N GLY A 159 -2.21 -49.66 35.83
CA GLY A 159 -0.98 -48.88 35.66
C GLY A 159 -1.04 -47.94 34.46
N LEU A 160 -1.50 -48.44 33.30
CA LEU A 160 -1.69 -47.66 32.09
C LEU A 160 -2.77 -46.58 32.25
N LEU A 161 -3.89 -46.90 32.90
CA LEU A 161 -4.95 -45.93 33.21
C LEU A 161 -4.41 -44.76 34.03
N LEU A 162 -3.60 -45.04 35.06
CA LEU A 162 -2.95 -44.00 35.86
C LEU A 162 -1.95 -43.18 35.04
N ALA A 163 -1.15 -43.84 34.19
CA ALA A 163 -0.18 -43.17 33.33
C ALA A 163 -0.86 -42.22 32.32
N TRP A 164 -1.93 -42.67 31.67
CA TRP A 164 -2.74 -41.85 30.76
C TRP A 164 -3.44 -40.67 31.46
N LYS A 165 -3.97 -40.89 32.67
CA LYS A 165 -4.53 -39.80 33.50
C LYS A 165 -3.46 -38.74 33.83
N LYS A 166 -2.25 -39.17 34.22
CA LYS A 166 -1.10 -38.27 34.46
C LYS A 166 -0.66 -37.54 33.19
N TYR A 167 -0.60 -38.23 32.05
CA TYR A 167 -0.30 -37.64 30.75
C TYR A 167 -1.29 -36.53 30.39
N ARG A 168 -2.61 -36.78 30.54
CA ARG A 168 -3.66 -35.78 30.29
C ARG A 168 -3.52 -34.55 31.19
N VAL A 169 -3.18 -34.74 32.46
CA VAL A 169 -2.91 -33.62 33.38
C VAL A 169 -1.66 -32.85 32.95
N ALA A 170 -0.60 -33.53 32.51
CA ALA A 170 0.62 -32.90 32.01
C ALA A 170 0.36 -32.08 30.74
N LEU A 171 -0.44 -32.59 29.80
CA LEU A 171 -0.86 -31.85 28.59
C LEU A 171 -1.56 -30.53 28.94
N ASN A 172 -2.50 -30.55 29.89
CA ASN A 172 -3.20 -29.34 30.34
C ASN A 172 -2.29 -28.31 31.05
N ARG A 173 -1.08 -28.72 31.48
CA ARG A 173 -0.10 -27.82 32.09
C ARG A 173 0.86 -27.19 31.07
N ILE A 174 0.84 -27.62 29.81
CA ILE A 174 1.70 -27.08 28.74
C ILE A 174 1.57 -25.55 28.59
N PRO A 175 0.37 -24.94 28.60
CA PRO A 175 0.24 -23.48 28.49
C PRO A 175 0.92 -22.69 29.62
N ASN A 176 1.22 -23.35 30.75
CA ASN A 176 1.88 -22.72 31.90
C ASN A 176 3.41 -22.76 31.79
N GLN A 177 3.98 -23.32 30.73
CA GLN A 177 5.43 -23.34 30.51
C GLN A 177 5.91 -21.94 30.09
N ALA A 178 7.06 -21.50 30.62
CA ALA A 178 7.63 -20.18 30.34
C ALA A 178 7.97 -19.97 28.84
N GLY A 179 8.18 -21.04 28.08
CA GLY A 179 8.50 -20.99 26.65
C GLY A 179 7.29 -21.09 25.72
N TYR A 180 6.08 -21.27 26.23
CA TYR A 180 4.89 -21.44 25.39
C TYR A 180 4.54 -20.14 24.63
N PRO A 181 4.22 -20.18 23.32
CA PRO A 181 4.08 -21.36 22.44
C PRO A 181 5.35 -21.75 21.65
N HIS A 182 6.46 -21.04 21.83
CA HIS A 182 7.68 -21.17 21.01
C HIS A 182 8.54 -22.40 21.36
N VAL A 183 8.71 -22.68 22.65
CA VAL A 183 9.53 -23.78 23.18
C VAL A 183 8.67 -24.60 24.13
N ILE A 184 8.21 -25.75 23.65
CA ILE A 184 7.29 -26.63 24.39
C ILE A 184 7.99 -27.95 24.72
N THR A 185 8.03 -28.28 26.01
CA THR A 185 8.41 -29.61 26.48
C THR A 185 7.17 -30.50 26.51
N TRP A 186 7.08 -31.46 25.58
CA TRP A 186 5.96 -32.37 25.49
C TRP A 186 6.12 -33.55 26.47
N PRO A 187 5.04 -33.94 27.18
CA PRO A 187 5.09 -35.13 28.03
C PRO A 187 5.28 -36.40 27.19
N VAL A 188 5.86 -37.43 27.79
CA VAL A 188 6.09 -38.73 27.13
C VAL A 188 4.79 -39.52 27.08
N ILE A 189 4.49 -40.08 25.90
CA ILE A 189 3.30 -40.90 25.69
C ILE A 189 3.48 -42.24 26.42
N PRO A 190 2.50 -42.70 27.21
CA PRO A 190 2.62 -43.90 28.03
C PRO A 190 2.45 -45.23 27.26
N ASP A 191 2.37 -45.21 25.93
CA ASP A 191 2.23 -46.40 25.06
C ASP A 191 3.45 -47.35 25.08
N THR A 192 4.48 -47.02 25.84
CA THR A 192 5.61 -47.92 26.05
C THR A 192 5.32 -48.76 27.29
N PRO A 193 5.02 -50.07 27.17
CA PRO A 193 5.08 -50.94 28.34
C PRO A 193 6.50 -50.80 28.91
N ALA A 194 6.61 -50.39 30.17
CA ALA A 194 7.90 -50.36 30.84
C ALA A 194 8.50 -51.77 30.77
N ILE A 195 9.60 -51.91 30.02
CA ILE A 195 10.38 -53.14 29.90
C ILE A 195 11.12 -53.38 31.22
#